data_AF-A0A4Y2K219-F1
#
_entry.id   AF-A0A4Y2K219-F1
#
_cell.length_a   1.000
_cell.length_b   1.000
_cell.length_c   1.000
_cell.angle_alpha   90.00
_cell.angle_beta   90.00
_cell.angle_gamma   90.00
#
_symmetry.space_group_name_H-M   'P 1'
#
loop_
_entity.id
_entity.type
_entity.pdbx_description
1 polymer ?
#
loop_
_entity_poly.entity_id
_entity_poly.type
_entity_poly.pdbx_seq_one_letter_code
_entity_poly.pdbx_strand_id
1 'polypeptide(L)'
;MEKCSVGKFTHSDCHLLNYVNRKAIQAIEKLSETDLNLLKLRTDSNYELKTICLHHQSVFLKNNDFLQKVCCDPFKKHKPTIKKMLRVVTVEQSRIILYKGFKVKPGQKLCASCRNKLLKIKQIDESNVQNSLNTEDEDHDVEFTPAELLQKRNVIAELNSSFHEIGCSPMKLHALGEHSRSFYGKEKLQRVHETVKEKFKMFLKLICQRKKMTWKKV
;
A
#
# COMPACT_ATOMS: atom_id res chain seq x y z
N MET A 1 -12.74 43.30 5.34
CA MET A 1 -11.88 42.86 4.23
C MET A 1 -12.68 41.87 3.40
N GLU A 2 -12.76 42.04 2.08
CA GLU A 2 -13.58 41.16 1.24
C GLU A 2 -13.04 39.72 1.21
N LYS A 3 -13.94 38.73 1.02
CA LYS A 3 -13.53 37.34 0.81
C LYS A 3 -12.74 37.21 -0.51
N CYS A 4 -11.61 36.50 -0.50
CA CYS A 4 -10.91 36.14 -1.72
C CYS A 4 -11.71 35.13 -2.56
N SER A 5 -11.37 34.96 -3.84
CA SER A 5 -12.13 34.04 -4.72
C SER A 5 -12.06 32.59 -4.25
N VAL A 6 -10.93 32.15 -3.68
CA VAL A 6 -10.80 30.81 -3.08
C VAL A 6 -11.79 30.60 -1.92
N GLY A 7 -11.90 31.58 -1.02
CA GLY A 7 -12.83 31.50 0.11
C GLY A 7 -14.29 31.62 -0.31
N LYS A 8 -14.58 32.38 -1.36
CA LYS A 8 -15.92 32.43 -1.98
C LYS A 8 -16.31 31.07 -2.57
N PHE A 9 -15.40 30.44 -3.31
CA PHE A 9 -15.64 29.14 -3.96
C PHE A 9 -15.73 27.97 -2.96
N THR A 10 -14.87 27.96 -1.94
CA THR A 10 -14.83 26.87 -0.94
C THR A 10 -15.78 27.09 0.23
N HIS A 11 -16.51 28.21 0.25
CA HIS A 11 -17.37 28.65 1.35
C HIS A 11 -16.69 28.67 2.73
N SER A 12 -15.36 28.85 2.76
CA SER A 12 -14.57 28.84 3.99
C SER A 12 -14.30 30.26 4.51
N ASP A 13 -13.82 30.33 5.75
CA ASP A 13 -13.43 31.59 6.38
C ASP A 13 -12.14 32.14 5.75
N CYS A 14 -12.11 33.45 5.54
CA CYS A 14 -10.98 34.15 4.93
C CYS A 14 -10.21 34.93 5.98
N HIS A 15 -8.92 35.20 5.70
CA HIS A 15 -8.11 36.17 6.45
C HIS A 15 -7.97 35.87 7.95
N LEU A 16 -8.03 34.60 8.36
CA LEU A 16 -7.74 34.21 9.74
C LEU A 16 -6.22 34.20 9.99
N LEU A 17 -5.82 34.56 11.21
CA LEU A 17 -4.42 34.66 11.62
C LEU A 17 -3.84 33.36 12.19
N ASN A 18 -4.58 32.26 12.15
CA ASN A 18 -4.16 30.97 12.76
C ASN A 18 -2.85 30.42 12.16
N TYR A 19 -2.55 30.75 10.90
CA TYR A 19 -1.39 30.22 10.16
C TYR A 19 -0.57 31.30 9.46
N VAL A 20 -0.86 32.57 9.74
CA VAL A 20 -0.24 33.74 9.12
C VAL A 20 -0.20 34.89 10.12
N ASN A 21 0.86 35.69 10.08
CA ASN A 21 1.05 36.83 11.00
C ASN A 21 0.35 38.12 10.55
N ARG A 22 -0.16 38.16 9.31
CA ARG A 22 -0.87 39.33 8.77
C ARG A 22 -1.96 38.91 7.79
N LYS A 23 -2.94 39.80 7.62
CA LYS A 23 -4.01 39.66 6.62
C LYS A 23 -3.58 40.35 5.33
N ALA A 24 -3.56 39.61 4.23
CA ALA A 24 -3.38 40.18 2.90
C ALA A 24 -4.06 39.31 1.84
N ILE A 25 -4.31 39.92 0.69
CA ILE A 25 -4.86 39.28 -0.50
C ILE A 25 -3.91 39.49 -1.67
N GLN A 26 -3.78 38.50 -2.54
CA GLN A 26 -2.96 38.57 -3.74
C GLN A 26 -3.71 38.00 -4.94
N ALA A 27 -3.34 38.47 -6.13
CA ALA A 27 -3.75 37.87 -7.39
C ALA A 27 -3.12 36.47 -7.52
N ILE A 28 -3.89 35.53 -8.05
CA ILE A 28 -3.43 34.15 -8.22
C ILE A 28 -2.31 34.03 -9.26
N GLU A 29 -2.26 34.94 -10.23
CA GLU A 29 -1.19 35.06 -11.22
C GLU A 29 0.20 35.30 -10.60
N LYS A 30 0.26 35.75 -9.34
CA LYS A 30 1.53 35.93 -8.61
C LYS A 30 2.03 34.63 -7.95
N LEU A 31 1.25 33.56 -7.97
CA LEU A 31 1.69 32.24 -7.50
C LEU A 31 2.63 31.60 -8.52
N SER A 32 3.53 30.73 -8.06
CA SER A 32 4.28 29.88 -8.98
C SER A 32 3.33 28.94 -9.72
N GLU A 33 3.75 28.47 -10.91
CA GLU A 33 2.97 27.52 -11.70
C GLU A 33 2.69 26.22 -10.92
N THR A 34 3.67 25.75 -10.15
CA THR A 34 3.53 24.58 -9.27
C THR A 34 2.47 24.79 -8.19
N ASP A 35 2.48 25.93 -7.50
CA ASP A 35 1.50 26.28 -6.48
C ASP A 35 0.10 26.44 -7.08
N LEU A 36 0.01 27.05 -8.26
CA LEU A 36 -1.24 27.23 -8.98
C LEU A 36 -1.87 25.88 -9.35
N ASN A 37 -1.08 24.97 -9.92
CA ASN A 37 -1.54 23.63 -10.30
C ASN A 37 -2.01 22.85 -9.08
N LEU A 38 -1.26 22.93 -7.98
CA LEU A 38 -1.59 22.26 -6.73
C LEU A 38 -2.83 22.85 -6.05
N LEU A 39 -3.04 24.17 -6.14
CA LEU A 39 -4.27 24.83 -5.70
C LEU A 39 -5.50 24.34 -6.47
N LYS A 40 -5.40 24.26 -7.81
CA LYS A 40 -6.47 23.76 -8.68
C LYS A 40 -6.85 22.32 -8.31
N LEU A 41 -5.86 21.45 -8.14
CA LEU A 41 -6.06 20.05 -7.74
C LEU A 41 -6.69 19.89 -6.34
N ARG A 42 -6.40 20.80 -5.40
CA ARG A 42 -6.93 20.74 -4.03
C ARG A 42 -8.30 21.37 -3.88
N THR A 43 -8.64 22.33 -4.73
CA THR A 43 -9.94 23.01 -4.69
C THR A 43 -11.00 22.30 -5.53
N ASP A 44 -10.61 21.43 -6.49
CA ASP A 44 -11.50 20.95 -7.57
C ASP A 44 -12.12 22.12 -8.38
N SER A 45 -11.44 23.27 -8.46
CA SER A 45 -12.01 24.40 -9.18
C SER A 45 -11.82 24.21 -10.69
N ASN A 46 -12.92 23.96 -11.40
CA ASN A 46 -13.02 24.24 -12.83
C ASN A 46 -13.21 25.75 -13.10
N TYR A 47 -13.35 26.55 -12.04
CA TYR A 47 -13.53 28.00 -12.08
C TYR A 47 -12.20 28.75 -12.14
N GLU A 48 -12.18 29.87 -12.86
CA GLU A 48 -11.09 30.85 -12.81
C GLU A 48 -11.05 31.55 -11.45
N LEU A 49 -10.22 31.02 -10.56
CA LEU A 49 -9.89 31.67 -9.30
C LEU A 49 -9.00 32.89 -9.59
N LYS A 50 -9.42 34.09 -9.16
CA LYS A 50 -8.70 35.35 -9.38
C LYS A 50 -7.80 35.75 -8.21
N THR A 51 -8.23 35.51 -6.98
CA THR A 51 -7.56 36.00 -5.77
C THR A 51 -7.49 34.95 -4.66
N ILE A 52 -6.40 34.97 -3.91
CA ILE A 52 -6.18 34.13 -2.74
C ILE A 52 -5.69 35.01 -1.58
N CYS A 53 -6.18 34.74 -0.36
CA CYS A 53 -5.67 35.42 0.82
C CYS A 53 -4.52 34.62 1.45
N LEU A 54 -3.65 35.27 2.22
CA LEU A 54 -2.51 34.58 2.86
C LEU A 54 -2.96 33.41 3.73
N HIS A 55 -4.11 33.53 4.39
CA HIS A 55 -4.71 32.42 5.16
C HIS A 55 -4.98 31.20 4.27
N HIS A 56 -5.69 31.38 3.16
CA HIS A 56 -6.00 30.28 2.23
C HIS A 56 -4.78 29.76 1.50
N GLN A 57 -3.81 30.61 1.18
CA GLN A 57 -2.53 30.17 0.64
C GLN A 57 -1.84 29.22 1.62
N SER A 58 -1.79 29.59 2.89
CA SER A 58 -1.21 28.76 3.95
C SER A 58 -1.98 27.45 4.13
N VAL A 59 -3.32 27.50 4.20
CA VAL A 59 -4.19 26.32 4.35
C VAL A 59 -4.05 25.36 3.16
N PHE A 60 -4.19 25.85 1.92
CA PHE A 60 -4.27 24.99 0.75
C PHE A 60 -2.93 24.59 0.17
N LEU A 61 -1.86 25.37 0.34
CA LEU A 61 -0.55 25.04 -0.24
C LEU A 61 0.38 24.40 0.81
N LYS A 62 0.45 24.98 2.01
CA LYS A 62 1.45 24.60 3.03
C LYS A 62 0.92 23.59 4.06
N ASN A 63 -0.26 23.84 4.61
CA ASN A 63 -0.75 23.13 5.80
C ASN A 63 -1.83 22.09 5.51
N ASN A 64 -2.20 21.86 4.25
CA ASN A 64 -3.36 21.04 3.89
C ASN A 64 -3.32 19.64 4.52
N ASP A 65 -2.16 18.99 4.47
CA ASP A 65 -1.94 17.67 5.05
C ASP A 65 -1.87 17.72 6.59
N PHE A 66 -1.23 18.75 7.16
CA PHE A 66 -1.15 18.95 8.61
C PHE A 66 -2.53 19.14 9.23
N LEU A 67 -3.42 19.86 8.57
CA LEU A 67 -4.77 20.15 9.03
C LEU A 67 -5.69 18.93 8.97
N GLN A 68 -5.44 18.00 8.05
CA GLN A 68 -6.22 16.78 7.98
C GLN A 68 -5.81 15.78 9.07
N LYS A 69 -6.50 15.80 10.21
CA LYS A 69 -6.23 14.90 11.36
C LYS A 69 -6.87 13.50 11.25
N VAL A 70 -7.67 13.26 10.22
CA VAL A 70 -8.48 12.05 10.02
C VAL A 70 -8.30 11.52 8.61
N CYS A 71 -8.60 10.25 8.36
CA CYS A 71 -8.66 9.74 6.99
C CYS A 71 -9.72 10.48 6.16
N CYS A 72 -9.44 10.81 4.90
CA CYS A 72 -10.45 11.42 4.01
C CYS A 72 -11.57 10.45 3.60
N ASP A 73 -11.42 9.16 3.90
CA ASP A 73 -12.41 8.09 3.67
C ASP A 73 -13.04 8.13 2.26
N PRO A 74 -12.28 7.82 1.21
CA PRO A 74 -12.77 7.86 -0.17
C PRO A 74 -13.95 6.92 -0.43
N PHE A 75 -14.17 5.92 0.42
CA PHE A 75 -15.25 4.96 0.28
C PHE A 75 -16.49 5.33 1.10
N LYS A 76 -16.41 6.35 1.96
CA LYS A 76 -17.47 6.74 2.91
C LYS A 76 -17.96 5.55 3.75
N LYS A 77 -17.04 4.68 4.17
CA LYS A 77 -17.36 3.41 4.88
C LYS A 77 -16.82 3.38 6.31
N HIS A 78 -16.14 4.42 6.77
CA HIS A 78 -15.68 4.49 8.14
C HIS A 78 -16.86 4.64 9.10
N LYS A 79 -17.04 3.65 9.97
CA LYS A 79 -17.96 3.75 11.11
C LYS A 79 -17.36 4.67 12.19
N PRO A 80 -16.15 4.38 12.72
CA PRO A 80 -15.43 5.33 13.56
C PRO A 80 -14.48 6.23 12.74
N THR A 81 -14.24 7.44 13.24
CA THR A 81 -13.22 8.33 12.69
C THR A 81 -11.81 7.73 12.85
N ILE A 82 -11.11 7.52 11.74
CA ILE A 82 -9.76 6.95 11.76
C ILE A 82 -8.70 8.05 11.82
N LYS A 83 -7.91 8.06 12.90
CA LYS A 83 -6.82 9.03 13.15
C LYS A 83 -5.41 8.44 13.08
N LYS A 84 -5.27 7.11 13.07
CA LYS A 84 -3.98 6.40 13.12
C LYS A 84 -3.53 5.94 11.72
N MET A 85 -2.21 5.79 11.55
CA MET A 85 -1.57 5.25 10.33
C MET A 85 -1.98 5.97 9.04
N LEU A 86 -2.15 7.28 9.15
CA LEU A 86 -2.47 8.15 8.03
C LEU A 86 -1.20 8.40 7.21
N ARG A 87 -1.26 8.19 5.90
CA ARG A 87 -0.21 8.65 4.98
C ARG A 87 -0.78 9.65 3.98
N VAL A 88 0.05 10.63 3.66
CA VAL A 88 -0.25 11.69 2.70
C VAL A 88 -0.24 11.10 1.29
N VAL A 89 -1.21 11.51 0.48
CA VAL A 89 -1.34 11.13 -0.93
C VAL A 89 -0.53 12.11 -1.78
N THR A 90 0.38 11.59 -2.60
CA THR A 90 1.18 12.39 -3.53
C THR A 90 0.33 12.87 -4.72
N VAL A 91 0.85 13.82 -5.49
CA VAL A 91 0.18 14.29 -6.73
C VAL A 91 -0.07 13.12 -7.67
N GLU A 92 0.93 12.27 -7.90
CA GLU A 92 0.80 11.13 -8.81
C GLU A 92 -0.22 10.10 -8.31
N GLN A 93 -0.16 9.76 -7.03
CA GLN A 93 -1.15 8.86 -6.43
C GLN A 93 -2.57 9.41 -6.56
N SER A 94 -2.77 10.73 -6.38
CA SER A 94 -4.09 11.35 -6.51
C SER A 94 -4.64 11.23 -7.92
N ARG A 95 -3.81 11.36 -8.97
CA ARG A 95 -4.21 11.20 -10.37
C ARG A 95 -4.67 9.78 -10.66
N ILE A 96 -3.89 8.79 -10.21
CA ILE A 96 -4.24 7.37 -10.36
C ILE A 96 -5.55 7.05 -9.63
N ILE A 97 -5.74 7.59 -8.43
CA ILE A 97 -6.96 7.37 -7.64
C ILE A 97 -8.17 8.03 -8.31
N LEU A 98 -7.99 9.23 -8.87
CA LEU A 98 -9.02 9.95 -9.62
C LEU A 98 -9.43 9.21 -10.90
N TYR A 99 -8.45 8.68 -11.65
CA TYR A 99 -8.71 7.87 -12.84
C TYR A 99 -9.59 6.65 -12.54
N LYS A 100 -9.44 6.06 -11.35
CA LYS A 100 -10.28 4.97 -10.84
C LYS A 100 -11.67 5.42 -10.34
N GLY A 101 -12.03 6.68 -10.51
CA GLY A 101 -13.31 7.24 -10.11
C GLY A 101 -13.40 7.66 -8.63
N PHE A 102 -12.30 7.68 -7.88
CA PHE A 102 -12.30 8.11 -6.48
C PHE A 102 -11.76 9.54 -6.34
N LYS A 103 -12.54 10.41 -5.68
CA LYS A 103 -12.17 11.82 -5.46
C LYS A 103 -11.23 11.95 -4.26
N VAL A 104 -9.93 11.72 -4.48
CA VAL A 104 -8.88 11.97 -3.48
C VAL A 104 -7.89 12.99 -4.02
N LYS A 105 -7.65 14.06 -3.26
CA LYS A 105 -6.82 15.20 -3.67
C LYS A 105 -5.38 15.06 -3.18
N PRO A 106 -4.40 15.66 -3.86
CA PRO A 106 -3.03 15.70 -3.37
C PRO A 106 -2.93 16.34 -1.98
N GLY A 107 -2.11 15.76 -1.10
CA GLY A 107 -1.97 16.21 0.27
C GLY A 107 -3.02 15.64 1.23
N GLN A 108 -4.06 14.97 0.74
CA GLN A 108 -5.01 14.31 1.63
C GLN A 108 -4.40 13.08 2.30
N LYS A 109 -4.89 12.77 3.50
CA LYS A 109 -4.42 11.65 4.32
C LYS A 109 -5.35 10.44 4.22
N LEU A 110 -4.77 9.26 3.98
CA LEU A 110 -5.47 7.98 3.93
C LEU A 110 -4.96 7.01 5.00
N CYS A 111 -5.88 6.32 5.68
CA CYS A 111 -5.53 5.21 6.57
C CYS A 111 -5.02 4.00 5.78
N ALA A 112 -4.37 3.06 6.47
CA ALA A 112 -3.85 1.85 5.85
C ALA A 112 -4.93 1.03 5.12
N SER A 113 -6.13 0.91 5.71
CA SER A 113 -7.27 0.20 5.11
C SER A 113 -7.71 0.81 3.78
N CYS A 114 -7.91 2.14 3.71
CA CYS A 114 -8.29 2.82 2.47
C CYS A 114 -7.21 2.68 1.39
N ARG A 115 -5.94 2.83 1.75
CA ARG A 115 -4.82 2.66 0.80
C ARG A 115 -4.79 1.24 0.24
N ASN A 116 -4.88 0.23 1.09
CA ASN A 116 -4.86 -1.17 0.67
C ASN A 116 -6.06 -1.51 -0.24
N LYS A 117 -7.24 -0.94 0.02
CA LYS A 117 -8.40 -1.11 -0.86
C LYS A 117 -8.19 -0.47 -2.23
N LEU A 118 -7.67 0.76 -2.27
CA LEU A 118 -7.36 1.45 -3.53
C LEU A 118 -6.29 0.74 -4.37
N LEU A 119 -5.33 0.08 -3.70
CA LEU A 119 -4.35 -0.78 -4.35
C LEU A 119 -4.99 -2.05 -4.92
N LYS A 120 -5.89 -2.70 -4.18
CA LYS A 120 -6.59 -3.91 -4.66
C LYS A 120 -7.51 -3.64 -5.86
N ILE A 121 -8.08 -2.44 -5.97
CA ILE A 121 -8.88 -2.05 -7.14
C ILE A 121 -8.02 -2.04 -8.42
N LYS A 122 -6.68 -1.91 -8.34
CA LYS A 122 -5.79 -2.10 -9.51
C LYS A 122 -5.99 -3.47 -10.19
N GLN A 123 -6.42 -4.49 -9.44
CA GLN A 123 -6.38 -5.89 -9.90
C GLN A 123 -7.63 -6.34 -10.67
N ILE A 124 -8.69 -5.52 -10.74
CA ILE A 124 -9.94 -5.94 -11.38
C ILE A 124 -9.96 -5.54 -12.87
N ASP A 125 -9.40 -4.38 -13.22
CA ASP A 125 -9.30 -3.94 -14.62
C ASP A 125 -8.11 -4.57 -15.38
N GLU A 126 -7.10 -5.06 -14.65
CA GLU A 126 -5.95 -5.81 -15.18
C GLU A 126 -6.06 -7.32 -14.88
N SER A 127 -7.28 -7.84 -14.71
CA SER A 127 -7.53 -9.28 -14.58
C SER A 127 -7.34 -10.06 -15.90
N ASN A 128 -6.55 -9.52 -16.83
CA ASN A 128 -5.88 -10.28 -17.87
C ASN A 128 -4.34 -10.34 -17.73
N VAL A 129 -3.69 -9.66 -16.79
CA VAL A 129 -2.26 -9.91 -16.50
C VAL A 129 -1.91 -9.66 -15.02
N GLN A 130 -1.54 -10.76 -14.38
CA GLN A 130 -0.68 -10.93 -13.21
C GLN A 130 -0.60 -9.85 -12.11
N ASN A 131 -0.92 -10.37 -10.92
CA ASN A 131 -0.90 -9.71 -9.63
C ASN A 131 0.51 -9.41 -9.07
N SER A 132 0.59 -8.26 -8.38
CA SER A 132 1.46 -7.92 -7.22
C SER A 132 2.94 -7.56 -7.46
N LEU A 133 3.35 -6.33 -7.06
CA LEU A 133 4.44 -6.06 -6.09
C LEU A 133 4.48 -4.57 -5.64
N ASN A 134 5.30 -4.32 -4.62
CA ASN A 134 5.14 -3.40 -3.49
C ASN A 134 5.72 -1.98 -3.68
N THR A 135 5.44 -1.12 -2.71
CA THR A 135 6.15 0.16 -2.44
C THR A 135 7.57 -0.08 -1.91
N GLU A 136 8.50 0.71 -2.44
CA GLU A 136 9.88 0.94 -1.96
C GLU A 136 9.93 1.48 -0.52
N ASP A 137 10.97 1.10 0.22
CA ASP A 137 12.05 2.02 0.64
C ASP A 137 13.26 1.21 1.19
N GLU A 138 14.42 1.47 0.55
CA GLU A 138 15.84 1.32 0.94
C GLU A 138 16.35 0.04 1.64
N ASP A 139 16.91 -0.88 0.84
CA ASP A 139 18.32 -1.31 0.93
C ASP A 139 18.66 -2.29 -0.23
N HIS A 140 19.68 -1.93 -1.03
CA HIS A 140 20.28 -2.68 -2.14
C HIS A 140 19.33 -3.21 -3.24
N ASP A 141 19.09 -2.35 -4.26
CA ASP A 141 18.45 -2.73 -5.51
C ASP A 141 19.28 -3.74 -6.31
N VAL A 142 18.73 -4.94 -6.46
CA VAL A 142 18.85 -5.71 -7.70
C VAL A 142 17.46 -5.66 -8.32
N GLU A 143 17.25 -4.73 -9.26
CA GLU A 143 16.05 -4.70 -10.11
C GLU A 143 15.97 -6.02 -10.88
N PHE A 144 15.06 -6.91 -10.45
CA PHE A 144 14.83 -8.17 -11.15
C PHE A 144 13.99 -7.90 -12.40
N THR A 145 14.52 -8.30 -13.55
CA THR A 145 13.80 -8.28 -14.83
C THR A 145 12.52 -9.13 -14.74
N PRO A 146 11.49 -8.84 -15.57
CA PRO A 146 10.25 -9.62 -15.61
C PRO A 146 10.47 -11.13 -15.80
N ALA A 147 11.54 -11.52 -16.50
CA ALA A 147 11.94 -12.92 -16.69
C ALA A 147 12.41 -13.58 -15.39
N GLU A 148 13.20 -12.87 -14.58
CA GLU A 148 13.69 -13.38 -13.29
C GLU A 148 12.56 -13.53 -12.26
N LEU A 149 11.54 -12.67 -12.30
CA LEU A 149 10.35 -12.81 -11.48
C LEU A 149 9.50 -14.02 -11.88
N LEU A 150 9.39 -14.30 -13.18
CA LEU A 150 8.71 -15.50 -13.66
C LEU A 150 9.46 -16.77 -13.23
N GLN A 151 10.78 -16.76 -13.36
CA GLN A 151 11.64 -17.87 -12.93
C GLN A 151 11.50 -18.14 -11.42
N LYS A 152 11.51 -17.09 -10.58
CA LYS A 152 11.29 -17.23 -9.13
C LYS A 152 9.91 -17.83 -8.79
N ARG A 153 8.86 -17.46 -9.54
CA ARG A 153 7.51 -18.05 -9.34
C ARG A 153 7.48 -19.53 -9.69
N ASN A 154 8.13 -19.92 -10.78
CA ASN A 154 8.21 -21.33 -11.18
C ASN A 154 8.96 -22.17 -10.14
N VAL A 155 10.10 -21.67 -9.63
CA VAL A 155 10.88 -22.33 -8.57
C VAL A 155 10.05 -22.54 -7.29
N ILE A 156 9.24 -21.55 -6.89
CA ILE A 156 8.36 -21.68 -5.72
C ILE A 156 7.23 -22.70 -5.96
N ALA A 157 6.70 -22.76 -7.18
CA ALA A 157 5.67 -23.74 -7.54
C ALA A 157 6.20 -25.17 -7.51
N GLU A 158 7.42 -25.40 -8.02
CA GLU A 158 8.10 -26.69 -7.96
C GLU A 158 8.37 -27.10 -6.50
N LEU A 159 8.92 -26.21 -5.68
CA LEU A 159 9.15 -26.46 -4.25
C LEU A 159 7.87 -26.84 -3.50
N ASN A 160 6.76 -26.16 -3.78
CA ASN A 160 5.47 -26.48 -3.18
C ASN A 160 4.93 -27.84 -3.62
N SER A 161 5.25 -28.26 -4.85
CA SER A 161 4.91 -29.60 -5.36
C SER A 161 5.69 -30.67 -4.59
N SER A 162 7.00 -30.48 -4.38
CA SER A 162 7.80 -31.38 -3.53
C SER A 162 7.30 -31.43 -2.09
N PHE A 163 6.85 -30.30 -1.53
CA PHE A 163 6.26 -30.29 -0.19
C PHE A 163 4.98 -31.10 -0.12
N HIS A 164 4.11 -31.00 -1.13
CA HIS A 164 2.89 -31.79 -1.19
C HIS A 164 3.20 -33.30 -1.22
N GLU A 165 4.16 -33.73 -2.02
CA GLU A 165 4.60 -35.14 -2.11
C GLU A 165 5.12 -35.67 -0.77
N ILE A 166 5.83 -34.83 -0.01
CA ILE A 166 6.34 -35.18 1.32
C ILE A 166 5.22 -35.12 2.38
N GLY A 167 4.04 -34.59 2.06
CA GLY A 167 2.89 -34.43 2.98
C GLY A 167 2.94 -33.14 3.80
N CYS A 168 3.74 -32.17 3.36
CA CYS A 168 3.87 -30.85 3.97
C CYS A 168 2.96 -29.82 3.29
N SER A 169 2.46 -28.86 4.07
CA SER A 169 1.66 -27.76 3.51
C SER A 169 2.52 -26.80 2.66
N PRO A 170 1.95 -26.13 1.64
CA PRO A 170 2.68 -25.21 0.78
C PRO A 170 3.17 -23.97 1.53
N MET A 171 4.22 -23.34 1.02
CA MET A 171 4.84 -22.16 1.59
C MET A 171 4.08 -20.89 1.18
N LYS A 172 3.47 -20.19 2.15
CA LYS A 172 2.64 -19.00 1.92
C LYS A 172 3.39 -17.68 2.17
N LEU A 173 4.49 -17.44 1.46
CA LEU A 173 5.30 -16.23 1.65
C LEU A 173 4.56 -14.93 1.28
N HIS A 174 3.64 -14.99 0.31
CA HIS A 174 2.85 -13.83 -0.13
C HIS A 174 1.86 -13.32 0.95
N ALA A 175 1.52 -14.15 1.94
CA ALA A 175 0.64 -13.78 3.03
C ALA A 175 1.37 -13.13 4.22
N LEU A 176 2.71 -13.08 4.17
CA LEU A 176 3.56 -12.68 5.28
C LEU A 176 4.27 -11.37 4.99
N GLY A 177 4.35 -10.52 6.03
CA GLY A 177 5.19 -9.33 6.01
C GLY A 177 6.67 -9.70 5.93
N GLU A 178 7.47 -8.83 5.32
CA GLU A 178 8.88 -9.06 4.97
C GLU A 178 9.73 -9.52 6.16
N HIS A 179 9.56 -8.87 7.31
CA HIS A 179 10.29 -9.19 8.54
C HIS A 179 9.97 -10.60 9.08
N SER A 180 8.81 -11.17 8.75
CA SER A 180 8.38 -12.49 9.21
C SER A 180 8.72 -13.61 8.23
N ARG A 181 9.14 -13.29 7.00
CA ARG A 181 9.39 -14.29 5.95
C ARG A 181 10.59 -15.18 6.25
N SER A 182 11.68 -14.59 6.75
CA SER A 182 12.90 -15.32 7.08
C SER A 182 12.67 -16.29 8.24
N PHE A 183 11.96 -15.84 9.28
CA PHE A 183 11.57 -16.67 10.42
C PHE A 183 10.63 -17.80 10.00
N TYR A 184 9.56 -17.49 9.28
CA TYR A 184 8.61 -18.49 8.78
C TYR A 184 9.28 -19.51 7.86
N GLY A 185 10.17 -19.08 6.97
CA GLY A 185 10.93 -19.96 6.09
C GLY A 185 11.79 -20.95 6.88
N LYS A 186 12.50 -20.47 7.91
CA LYS A 186 13.30 -21.31 8.81
C LYS A 186 12.44 -22.32 9.57
N GLU A 187 11.34 -21.88 10.18
CA GLU A 187 10.39 -22.77 10.86
C GLU A 187 9.83 -23.83 9.90
N LYS A 188 9.49 -23.42 8.67
CA LYS A 188 8.93 -24.31 7.67
C LYS A 188 9.92 -25.39 7.25
N LEU A 189 11.18 -25.02 7.03
CA LEU A 189 12.25 -25.94 6.68
C LEU A 189 12.50 -26.95 7.81
N GLN A 190 12.47 -26.50 9.07
CA GLN A 190 12.62 -27.38 10.22
C GLN A 190 11.52 -28.44 10.28
N ARG A 191 10.25 -28.05 10.06
CA ARG A 191 9.13 -29.00 10.01
C ARG A 191 9.24 -30.03 8.89
N VAL A 192 9.73 -29.60 7.71
CA VAL A 192 10.00 -30.50 6.59
C VAL A 192 11.10 -31.49 6.98
N HIS A 193 12.19 -31.02 7.58
CA HIS A 193 13.28 -31.86 8.04
C HIS A 193 12.82 -32.92 9.06
N GLU A 194 12.00 -32.53 10.04
CA GLU A 194 11.42 -33.45 11.02
C GLU A 194 10.49 -34.48 10.37
N THR A 195 9.65 -34.06 9.42
CA THR A 195 8.74 -34.95 8.69
C THR A 195 9.50 -36.01 7.88
N VAL A 196 10.56 -35.59 7.18
CA VAL A 196 11.42 -36.49 6.41
C VAL A 196 12.12 -37.49 7.36
N LYS A 197 12.66 -37.00 8.48
CA LYS A 197 13.31 -37.84 9.48
C LYS A 197 12.37 -38.91 10.04
N GLU A 198 11.13 -38.57 10.35
CA GLU A 198 10.14 -39.54 10.82
C GLU A 198 9.75 -40.56 9.74
N LYS A 199 9.57 -40.13 8.47
CA LYS A 199 9.33 -41.06 7.36
C LYS A 199 10.48 -42.06 7.18
N PHE A 200 11.73 -41.61 7.27
CA PHE A 200 12.90 -42.51 7.24
C PHE A 200 12.92 -43.49 8.42
N LYS A 201 12.64 -43.03 9.64
CA LYS A 201 12.54 -43.92 10.81
C LYS A 201 11.45 -44.97 10.64
N MET A 202 10.28 -44.58 10.14
CA MET A 202 9.18 -45.52 9.85
C MET A 202 9.61 -46.56 8.82
N PHE A 203 10.24 -46.13 7.73
CA PHE A 203 10.73 -47.04 6.68
C PHE A 203 11.76 -48.05 7.22
N LEU A 204 12.73 -47.59 8.01
CA LEU A 204 13.73 -48.46 8.64
C LEU A 204 13.10 -49.47 9.61
N LYS A 205 12.09 -49.05 10.39
CA LYS A 205 11.33 -49.96 11.27
C LYS A 205 10.62 -51.05 10.46
N LEU A 206 9.97 -50.70 9.36
CA LEU A 206 9.28 -51.65 8.47
C LEU A 206 10.26 -52.66 7.86
N ILE A 207 11.44 -52.21 7.41
CA ILE A 207 12.50 -53.11 6.90
C ILE A 207 12.96 -54.08 7.99
N CYS A 208 13.21 -53.58 9.21
CA CYS A 208 13.66 -54.40 10.33
C CYS A 208 12.61 -55.45 10.70
N GLN A 209 11.33 -55.09 10.73
CA GLN A 209 10.22 -56.02 10.97
C GLN A 209 10.12 -57.09 9.89
N ARG A 210 10.23 -56.72 8.60
CA ARG A 210 10.23 -57.70 7.49
C ARG A 210 11.38 -58.70 7.61
N LYS A 211 12.61 -58.23 7.89
CA LYS A 211 13.77 -59.12 8.07
C LYS A 211 13.63 -60.07 9.27
N LYS A 212 13.04 -59.61 10.39
CA LYS A 212 12.73 -60.46 11.55
C LYS A 212 11.68 -61.54 11.24
N MET A 213 10.67 -61.21 10.42
CA MET A 213 9.64 -62.17 10.01
C MET A 213 10.17 -63.22 9.04
N THR A 214 11.15 -62.88 8.19
CA THR A 214 11.80 -63.85 7.28
C THR A 214 12.75 -64.80 8.01
N TRP A 215 13.41 -64.35 9.10
CA TRP A 215 14.28 -65.22 9.91
C TRP A 215 13.52 -66.19 10.82
N LYS A 216 12.25 -65.92 11.14
CA LYS A 216 11.39 -66.83 11.93
C LYS A 216 10.72 -67.94 11.11
N LYS A 217 10.91 -67.94 9.79
CA LYS A 217 10.30 -68.90 8.85
C LYS A 217 11.31 -69.92 8.28
N VAL A 218 12.54 -69.93 8.80
CA VAL A 218 13.59 -70.93 8.53
C VAL A 218 13.82 -71.69 9.84
#